data_AF-A0A1F9LEK2-F1
#
_entry.id   AF-A0A1F9LEK2-F1
#
_cell.length_a   1.000
_cell.length_b   1.000
_cell.length_c   1.000
_cell.angle_alpha   90.00
_cell.angle_beta   90.00
_cell.angle_gamma   90.00
#
_symmetry.space_group_name_H-M   'P 1'
#
loop_
_entity.id
_entity.type
_entity.pdbx_description
1 polymer ?
#
loop_
_entity_poly.entity_id
_entity_poly.type
_entity_poly.pdbx_seq_one_letter_code
_entity_poly.pdbx_strand_id
1 'polypeptide(L)'
;MKAINQLKNEHEGIKIIFRVLRKMCESLRFGQTLDKGHFEGILEFFQIFVDKCHHGKEEDLLFPAMVQAGIPKQGPIEAMMSEHTAGRSHIKAIGRAFVEFKSGNIAISEALANECEQYISLMLDHIYKENNILYPMGESRFSKAIDEKLYQDFETLETERIGKGKHEVFHEMINRLTHIYIE
;
A
#
# COMPACT_ATOMS: atom_id res chain seq x y z
N MET A 1 -0.47 -7.26 -19.25
CA MET A 1 0.97 -7.56 -19.02
C MET A 1 1.10 -8.26 -17.67
N LYS A 2 1.92 -9.30 -17.51
CA LYS A 2 2.00 -10.10 -16.27
C LYS A 2 2.43 -9.26 -15.07
N ALA A 3 3.52 -8.49 -15.19
CA ALA A 3 4.08 -7.70 -14.10
C ALA A 3 3.09 -6.64 -13.59
N ILE A 4 2.48 -5.91 -14.53
CA ILE A 4 1.47 -4.88 -14.20
C ILE A 4 0.18 -5.49 -13.64
N ASN A 5 -0.23 -6.67 -14.12
CA ASN A 5 -1.39 -7.36 -13.56
C ASN A 5 -1.13 -7.82 -12.11
N GLN A 6 0.10 -8.20 -11.78
CA GLN A 6 0.47 -8.50 -10.39
C GLN A 6 0.27 -7.29 -9.49
N LEU A 7 0.84 -6.12 -9.84
CA LEU A 7 0.67 -4.89 -9.06
C LEU A 7 -0.81 -4.47 -8.93
N LYS A 8 -1.58 -4.58 -10.02
CA LYS A 8 -3.04 -4.34 -9.98
C LYS A 8 -3.77 -5.28 -9.02
N ASN A 9 -3.38 -6.56 -8.94
CA ASN A 9 -3.96 -7.49 -7.99
C ASN A 9 -3.59 -7.15 -6.54
N GLU A 10 -2.36 -6.71 -6.30
CA GLU A 10 -1.92 -6.22 -4.98
C GLU A 10 -2.73 -5.00 -4.54
N HIS A 11 -3.04 -4.08 -5.46
CA HIS A 11 -3.94 -2.96 -5.23
C HIS A 11 -5.34 -3.37 -4.75
N GLU A 12 -5.89 -4.48 -5.24
CA GLU A 12 -7.19 -4.97 -4.75
C GLU A 12 -7.12 -5.35 -3.26
N GLY A 13 -6.05 -6.06 -2.84
CA GLY A 13 -5.82 -6.39 -1.43
C GLY A 13 -5.65 -5.15 -0.55
N ILE A 14 -4.87 -4.16 -1.03
CA ILE A 14 -4.65 -2.89 -0.33
C ILE A 14 -5.97 -2.13 -0.14
N LYS A 15 -6.80 -2.04 -1.18
CA LYS A 15 -8.12 -1.40 -1.12
C LYS A 15 -9.07 -2.07 -0.13
N ILE A 16 -9.00 -3.39 0.03
CA ILE A 16 -9.77 -4.11 1.06
C ILE A 16 -9.32 -3.67 2.46
N ILE A 17 -8.01 -3.62 2.72
CA ILE A 17 -7.49 -3.14 4.01
C ILE A 17 -7.90 -1.69 4.31
N PHE A 18 -7.99 -0.81 3.30
CA PHE A 18 -8.53 0.54 3.51
C PHE A 18 -9.98 0.53 3.99
N ARG A 19 -10.82 -0.38 3.48
CA ARG A 19 -12.21 -0.51 3.96
C ARG A 19 -12.26 -0.98 5.41
N VAL A 20 -11.42 -1.94 5.77
CA VAL A 20 -11.27 -2.42 7.16
C VAL A 20 -10.82 -1.28 8.07
N LEU A 21 -9.76 -0.56 7.67
CA LEU A 21 -9.22 0.55 8.47
C LEU A 21 -10.25 1.66 8.69
N ARG A 22 -11.06 1.98 7.67
CA ARG A 22 -12.18 2.93 7.83
C ARG A 22 -13.18 2.46 8.88
N LYS A 23 -13.56 1.18 8.90
CA LYS A 23 -14.45 0.62 9.93
C LYS A 23 -13.86 0.73 11.33
N MET A 24 -12.57 0.44 11.48
CA MET A 24 -11.87 0.61 12.74
C MET A 24 -11.82 2.09 13.18
N CYS A 25 -11.64 3.02 12.23
CA CYS A 25 -11.66 4.45 12.49
C CYS A 25 -13.06 4.98 12.85
N GLU A 26 -14.12 4.44 12.26
CA GLU A 26 -15.51 4.71 12.66
C GLU A 26 -15.72 4.32 14.13
N SER A 27 -15.32 3.10 14.52
CA SER A 27 -15.40 2.65 15.92
C SER A 27 -14.63 3.56 16.88
N LEU A 28 -13.41 4.00 16.51
CA LEU A 28 -12.63 4.98 17.28
C LEU A 28 -13.41 6.28 17.53
N ARG A 29 -14.09 6.82 16.51
CA ARG A 29 -14.86 8.07 16.63
C ARG A 29 -16.09 7.93 17.52
N PHE A 30 -16.72 6.77 17.55
CA PHE A 30 -17.87 6.49 18.43
C PHE A 30 -17.47 6.08 19.86
N GLY A 31 -16.19 6.19 20.22
CA GLY A 31 -15.69 5.83 21.55
C GLY A 31 -15.73 4.32 21.83
N GLN A 32 -15.81 3.49 20.78
CA GLN A 32 -15.76 2.04 20.91
C GLN A 32 -14.31 1.56 21.07
N THR A 33 -14.15 0.36 21.63
CA THR A 33 -12.84 -0.26 21.78
C THR A 33 -12.25 -0.65 20.43
N LEU A 34 -11.05 -0.15 20.14
CA LEU A 34 -10.24 -0.58 19.01
C LEU A 34 -9.51 -1.89 19.35
N ASP A 35 -9.58 -2.88 18.46
CA ASP A 35 -8.68 -4.04 18.54
C ASP A 35 -7.25 -3.59 18.16
N LYS A 36 -6.39 -3.52 19.18
CA LYS A 36 -5.02 -3.05 19.03
C LYS A 36 -4.17 -4.00 18.18
N GLY A 37 -4.38 -5.31 18.29
CA GLY A 37 -3.61 -6.30 17.54
C GLY A 37 -3.94 -6.27 16.05
N HIS A 38 -5.22 -6.09 15.70
CA HIS A 38 -5.63 -5.89 14.31
C HIS A 38 -5.04 -4.61 13.72
N PHE A 39 -5.05 -3.50 14.48
CA PHE A 39 -4.51 -2.23 14.00
C PHE A 39 -2.98 -2.30 13.82
N GLU A 40 -2.28 -2.96 14.74
CA GLU A 40 -0.84 -3.23 14.62
C GLU A 40 -0.51 -4.05 13.38
N GLY A 41 -1.29 -5.10 13.10
CA GLY A 41 -1.13 -5.90 11.88
C GLY A 41 -1.34 -5.09 10.59
N ILE A 42 -2.32 -4.18 10.57
CA ILE A 42 -2.54 -3.27 9.43
C ILE A 42 -1.36 -2.32 9.24
N LEU A 43 -0.80 -1.77 10.32
CA LEU A 43 0.40 -0.93 10.24
C LEU A 43 1.60 -1.70 9.71
N GLU A 44 1.80 -2.93 10.18
CA GLU A 44 2.86 -3.80 9.66
C GLU A 44 2.64 -4.10 8.17
N PHE A 45 1.41 -4.36 7.74
CA PHE A 45 1.07 -4.56 6.33
C PHE A 45 1.45 -3.35 5.47
N PHE A 46 1.13 -2.12 5.90
CA PHE A 46 1.54 -0.94 5.16
C PHE A 46 3.06 -0.75 5.12
N GLN A 47 3.75 -1.00 6.24
CA GLN A 47 5.20 -0.80 6.33
C GLN A 47 6.01 -1.87 5.58
N ILE A 48 5.51 -3.10 5.51
CA ILE A 48 6.25 -4.23 4.95
C ILE A 48 5.75 -4.55 3.55
N PHE A 49 4.45 -4.80 3.39
CA PHE A 49 3.91 -5.18 2.09
C PHE A 49 3.79 -3.97 1.16
N VAL A 50 3.04 -2.93 1.55
CA VAL A 50 2.83 -1.77 0.68
C VAL A 50 4.14 -1.05 0.40
N ASP A 51 4.90 -0.73 1.44
CA ASP A 51 6.10 0.09 1.25
C ASP A 51 7.32 -0.70 0.75
N LYS A 52 7.76 -1.73 1.49
CA LYS A 52 9.01 -2.42 1.12
C LYS A 52 8.86 -3.32 -0.10
N CYS A 53 7.69 -3.97 -0.25
CA CYS A 53 7.44 -4.88 -1.36
C CYS A 53 6.84 -4.15 -2.56
N HIS A 54 5.60 -3.67 -2.47
CA HIS A 54 4.86 -3.13 -3.60
C HIS A 54 5.51 -1.86 -4.17
N HIS A 55 5.67 -0.79 -3.38
CA HIS A 55 6.42 0.38 -3.87
C HIS A 55 7.86 0.01 -4.22
N GLY A 56 8.46 -0.99 -3.56
CA GLY A 56 9.79 -1.52 -3.96
C GLY A 56 9.84 -2.06 -5.39
N LYS A 57 8.84 -2.85 -5.79
CA LYS A 57 8.68 -3.33 -7.17
C LYS A 57 8.57 -2.15 -8.14
N GLU A 58 7.94 -1.07 -7.71
CA GLU A 58 7.75 0.10 -8.56
C GLU A 58 9.00 0.97 -8.67
N GLU A 59 9.51 1.43 -7.54
CA GLU A 59 10.62 2.38 -7.45
C GLU A 59 11.93 1.79 -7.98
N ASP A 60 12.19 0.51 -7.72
CA ASP A 60 13.47 -0.11 -8.02
C ASP A 60 13.49 -0.83 -9.37
N LEU A 61 12.32 -1.21 -9.90
CA LEU A 61 12.23 -2.07 -11.09
C LEU A 61 11.31 -1.47 -12.16
N LEU A 62 10.03 -1.22 -11.85
CA LEU A 62 9.06 -0.75 -12.85
C LEU A 62 9.40 0.64 -13.38
N PHE A 63 9.55 1.64 -12.51
CA PHE A 63 9.80 3.02 -12.91
C PHE A 63 11.12 3.17 -13.67
N PRO A 64 12.25 2.53 -13.27
CA PRO A 64 13.46 2.50 -14.08
C PRO A 64 13.24 1.87 -15.46
N ALA A 65 12.49 0.77 -15.55
CA ALA A 65 12.17 0.14 -16.83
C ALA A 65 11.31 1.05 -17.72
N MET A 66 10.33 1.76 -17.14
CA MET A 66 9.51 2.75 -17.84
C MET A 66 10.36 3.88 -18.41
N VAL A 67 11.33 4.39 -17.64
CA VAL A 67 12.26 5.43 -18.10
C VAL A 67 13.12 4.92 -19.26
N GLN A 68 13.66 3.70 -19.16
CA GLN A 68 14.41 3.07 -20.25
C GLN A 68 13.56 2.87 -21.51
N ALA A 69 12.27 2.63 -21.34
CA ALA A 69 11.30 2.51 -22.43
C ALA A 69 10.82 3.86 -23.01
N GLY A 70 11.41 4.98 -22.56
CA GLY A 70 11.18 6.32 -23.10
C GLY A 70 10.10 7.14 -22.40
N ILE A 71 9.61 6.70 -21.23
CA ILE A 71 8.69 7.49 -20.41
C ILE A 71 9.50 8.51 -19.60
N PRO A 72 9.19 9.81 -19.66
CA PRO A 72 9.93 10.81 -18.91
C PRO A 72 9.89 10.54 -17.39
N LYS A 73 11.04 10.70 -16.74
CA LYS A 73 11.13 10.60 -15.28
C LYS A 73 10.37 11.75 -14.60
N GLN A 74 10.51 12.96 -15.13
CA GLN A 74 9.76 14.14 -14.69
C GLN A 74 8.30 14.04 -15.10
N GLY A 75 7.40 14.50 -14.24
CA GLY A 75 5.96 14.39 -14.46
C GLY A 75 5.36 13.17 -13.78
N PRO A 76 4.86 12.16 -14.50
CA PRO A 76 4.01 11.12 -13.90
C PRO A 76 4.76 10.22 -12.92
N ILE A 77 6.01 9.81 -13.23
CA ILE A 77 6.82 8.99 -12.31
C ILE A 77 7.24 9.81 -11.08
N GLU A 78 7.69 11.05 -11.27
CA GLU A 78 8.04 11.96 -10.17
C GLU A 78 6.86 12.25 -9.22
N ALA A 79 5.65 12.37 -9.76
CA ALA A 79 4.43 12.49 -8.96
C ALA A 79 4.21 11.25 -8.07
N MET A 80 4.34 10.03 -8.63
CA MET A 80 4.18 8.80 -7.83
C MET A 80 5.24 8.69 -6.74
N MET A 81 6.52 8.98 -7.03
CA MET A 81 7.58 9.00 -6.02
C MET A 81 7.31 9.98 -4.88
N SER A 82 6.74 11.16 -5.21
CA SER A 82 6.37 12.17 -4.22
C SER A 82 5.22 11.68 -3.33
N GLU A 83 4.26 10.97 -3.92
CA GLU A 83 3.12 10.39 -3.21
C GLU A 83 3.52 9.21 -2.32
N HIS A 84 4.46 8.35 -2.76
CA HIS A 84 5.06 7.33 -1.88
C HIS A 84 5.72 7.98 -0.66
N THR A 85 6.44 9.09 -0.86
CA THR A 85 7.09 9.83 0.23
C THR A 85 6.05 10.42 1.21
N ALA A 86 4.96 10.97 0.70
CA ALA A 86 3.84 11.46 1.51
C ALA A 86 3.15 10.30 2.26
N GLY A 87 2.91 9.17 1.59
CA GLY A 87 2.33 7.96 2.19
C GLY A 87 3.16 7.44 3.37
N ARG A 88 4.49 7.34 3.20
CA ARG A 88 5.40 6.97 4.30
C ARG A 88 5.35 7.95 5.48
N SER A 89 5.15 9.24 5.19
CA SER A 89 5.01 10.27 6.23
C SER A 89 3.72 10.10 7.03
N HIS A 90 2.60 9.80 6.37
CA HIS A 90 1.34 9.47 7.03
C HIS A 90 1.46 8.20 7.89
N ILE A 91 2.03 7.11 7.37
CA ILE A 91 2.22 5.86 8.16
C ILE A 91 3.02 6.12 9.43
N LYS A 92 4.06 6.97 9.38
CA LYS A 92 4.83 7.39 10.56
C LYS A 92 4.00 8.22 11.53
N ALA A 93 3.11 9.09 11.04
CA ALA A 93 2.21 9.87 11.88
C ALA A 93 1.15 8.98 12.57
N ILE A 94 0.52 8.08 11.81
CA ILE A 94 -0.45 7.10 12.33
C ILE A 94 0.21 6.23 13.40
N GLY A 95 1.40 5.70 13.15
CA GLY A 95 2.14 4.89 14.14
C GLY A 95 2.39 5.62 15.45
N ARG A 96 2.77 6.90 15.41
CA ARG A 96 2.95 7.73 16.61
C ARG A 96 1.63 7.95 17.36
N ALA A 97 0.57 8.34 16.65
CA ALA A 97 -0.74 8.55 17.24
C ALA A 97 -1.31 7.26 17.84
N PHE A 98 -1.07 6.11 17.21
CA PHE A 98 -1.49 4.81 17.72
C PHE A 98 -0.74 4.41 19.01
N VAL A 99 0.55 4.72 19.14
CA VAL A 99 1.31 4.50 20.39
C VAL A 99 0.71 5.32 21.55
N GLU A 100 0.39 6.58 21.32
CA GLU A 100 -0.28 7.45 22.31
C GLU A 100 -1.67 6.91 22.68
N PHE A 101 -2.45 6.48 21.70
CA PHE A 101 -3.75 5.85 21.96
C PHE A 101 -3.59 4.58 22.82
N LYS A 102 -2.60 3.74 22.48
CA LYS A 102 -2.33 2.47 23.18
C LYS A 102 -1.93 2.68 24.65
N SER A 103 -1.26 3.79 24.96
CA SER A 103 -0.84 4.18 26.31
C SER A 103 -1.97 4.79 27.17
N GLY A 104 -3.17 4.95 26.59
CA GLY A 104 -4.38 5.40 27.30
C GLY A 104 -4.79 6.83 27.01
N ASN A 105 -4.08 7.55 26.13
CA ASN A 105 -4.48 8.89 25.70
C ASN A 105 -5.63 8.83 24.68
N ILE A 106 -6.86 8.63 25.16
CA ILE A 106 -8.06 8.51 24.30
C ILE A 106 -8.36 9.80 23.52
N ALA A 107 -7.86 10.96 23.97
CA ALA A 107 -8.07 12.24 23.27
C ALA A 107 -7.46 12.28 21.86
N ILE A 108 -6.50 11.39 21.55
CA ILE A 108 -5.91 11.28 20.21
C ILE A 108 -6.78 10.52 19.20
N SER A 109 -7.88 9.89 19.63
CA SER A 109 -8.68 8.99 18.78
C SER A 109 -9.18 9.67 17.49
N GLU A 110 -9.67 10.90 17.60
CA GLU A 110 -10.14 11.65 16.43
C GLU A 110 -8.99 12.03 15.49
N ALA A 111 -7.86 12.48 16.05
CA ALA A 111 -6.68 12.81 15.26
C ALA A 111 -6.10 11.57 14.54
N LEU A 112 -6.05 10.42 15.23
CA LEU A 112 -5.65 9.14 14.65
C LEU A 112 -6.58 8.75 13.49
N ALA A 113 -7.90 8.82 13.69
CA ALA A 113 -8.87 8.50 12.65
C ALA A 113 -8.80 9.46 11.46
N ASN A 114 -8.54 10.76 11.69
CA ASN A 114 -8.34 11.74 10.63
C ASN A 114 -7.05 11.49 9.83
N GLU A 115 -5.97 11.09 10.50
CA GLU A 115 -4.71 10.76 9.84
C GLU A 115 -4.83 9.51 8.96
N CYS A 116 -5.52 8.48 9.46
CA CYS A 116 -5.85 7.29 8.67
C CYS A 116 -6.67 7.65 7.41
N GLU A 117 -7.69 8.51 7.52
CA GLU A 117 -8.50 8.89 6.37
C GLU A 117 -7.71 9.69 5.33
N GLN A 118 -6.81 10.58 5.76
CA GLN A 118 -5.91 11.31 4.85
C GLN A 118 -5.00 10.34 4.08
N TYR A 119 -4.40 9.37 4.77
CA TYR A 119 -3.60 8.32 4.13
C TYR A 119 -4.41 7.52 3.11
N ILE A 120 -5.61 7.06 3.48
CA ILE A 120 -6.47 6.29 2.59
C ILE A 120 -6.87 7.11 1.36
N SER A 121 -7.22 8.39 1.54
CA SER A 121 -7.58 9.26 0.43
C SER A 121 -6.41 9.47 -0.53
N LEU A 122 -5.20 9.72 -0.01
CA LEU A 122 -3.98 9.85 -0.81
C LEU A 122 -3.75 8.57 -1.63
N MET A 123 -3.76 7.41 -0.96
CA MET A 123 -3.42 6.15 -1.61
C MET A 123 -4.50 5.66 -2.59
N LEU A 124 -5.77 5.99 -2.39
CA LEU A 124 -6.82 5.66 -3.36
C LEU A 124 -6.67 6.48 -4.66
N ASP A 125 -6.34 7.76 -4.55
CA ASP A 125 -6.04 8.60 -5.72
C ASP A 125 -4.76 8.12 -6.42
N HIS A 126 -3.73 7.82 -5.64
CA HIS A 126 -2.48 7.22 -6.12
C HIS A 126 -2.72 5.94 -6.95
N ILE A 127 -3.37 4.94 -6.36
CA ILE A 127 -3.74 3.68 -7.02
C ILE A 127 -4.56 3.93 -8.29
N TYR A 128 -5.46 4.93 -8.28
CA TYR A 128 -6.23 5.28 -9.46
C TYR A 128 -5.32 5.78 -10.60
N LYS A 129 -4.39 6.69 -10.31
CA LYS A 129 -3.44 7.22 -11.31
C LYS A 129 -2.54 6.12 -11.84
N GLU A 130 -2.08 5.22 -10.99
CA GLU A 130 -1.25 4.10 -11.44
C GLU A 130 -2.02 3.16 -12.35
N ASN A 131 -3.17 2.66 -11.90
CA ASN A 131 -3.95 1.66 -12.63
C ASN A 131 -4.47 2.18 -13.98
N ASN A 132 -4.83 3.46 -14.07
CA ASN A 132 -5.54 4.03 -15.20
C ASN A 132 -4.69 4.95 -16.09
N ILE A 133 -3.53 5.41 -15.61
CA ILE A 133 -2.67 6.33 -16.35
C ILE A 133 -1.26 5.75 -16.49
N LEU A 134 -0.55 5.58 -15.38
CA LEU A 134 0.87 5.24 -15.42
C LEU A 134 1.12 3.82 -15.96
N TYR A 135 0.41 2.82 -15.46
CA TYR A 135 0.57 1.45 -15.91
C TYR A 135 0.20 1.29 -17.39
N PRO A 136 -0.95 1.81 -17.91
CA PRO A 136 -1.21 1.80 -19.35
C PRO A 136 -0.11 2.45 -20.20
N MET A 137 0.52 3.54 -19.72
CA MET A 137 1.68 4.12 -20.40
C MET A 137 2.83 3.11 -20.50
N GLY A 138 3.14 2.40 -19.42
CA GLY A 138 4.14 1.33 -19.40
C GLY A 138 3.79 0.16 -20.33
N GLU A 139 2.56 -0.35 -20.26
CA GLU A 139 2.08 -1.45 -21.11
C GLU A 139 2.21 -1.13 -22.60
N SER A 140 1.98 0.14 -22.99
CA SER A 140 2.12 0.57 -24.39
C SER A 140 3.57 0.57 -24.92
N ARG A 141 4.57 0.51 -24.03
CA ARG A 141 6.01 0.61 -24.37
C ARG A 141 6.78 -0.69 -24.13
N PHE A 142 6.29 -1.57 -23.27
CA PHE A 142 6.99 -2.79 -22.92
C PHE A 142 6.81 -3.90 -23.93
N SER A 143 7.92 -4.56 -24.27
CA SER A 143 7.89 -5.84 -24.98
C SER A 143 7.54 -6.97 -24.01
N LYS A 144 7.13 -8.12 -24.55
CA LYS A 144 6.92 -9.33 -23.76
C LYS A 144 8.16 -9.77 -22.97
N ALA A 145 9.36 -9.51 -23.50
CA ALA A 145 10.61 -9.86 -22.81
C ALA A 145 10.85 -8.96 -21.58
N ILE A 146 10.52 -7.67 -21.67
CA ILE A 146 10.61 -6.74 -20.53
C ILE A 146 9.58 -7.12 -19.47
N ASP A 147 8.34 -7.44 -19.87
CA ASP A 147 7.28 -7.88 -18.97
C ASP A 147 7.65 -9.14 -18.17
N GLU A 148 8.14 -10.17 -18.87
CA GLU A 148 8.52 -11.43 -18.22
C GLU A 148 9.71 -11.22 -17.27
N LYS A 149 10.67 -10.37 -17.65
CA LYS A 149 11.80 -10.02 -16.79
C LYS A 149 11.33 -9.29 -15.54
N LEU A 150 10.49 -8.26 -15.67
CA LEU A 150 9.95 -7.52 -14.53
C LEU A 150 9.18 -8.45 -13.58
N TYR A 151 8.36 -9.34 -14.13
CA TYR A 151 7.62 -10.31 -13.34
C TYR A 151 8.56 -11.21 -12.51
N GLN A 152 9.64 -11.73 -13.10
CA GLN A 152 10.63 -12.53 -12.37
C GLN A 152 11.42 -11.72 -11.33
N ASP A 153 11.77 -10.48 -11.66
CA ASP A 153 12.48 -9.60 -10.75
C ASP A 153 11.59 -9.20 -9.55
N PHE A 154 10.26 -9.05 -9.75
CA PHE A 154 9.30 -8.79 -8.68
C PHE A 154 9.25 -9.94 -7.65
N GLU A 155 9.21 -11.18 -8.11
CA GLU A 155 9.23 -12.36 -7.23
C GLU A 155 10.53 -12.45 -6.42
N THR A 156 11.65 -12.09 -7.05
CA THR A 156 12.96 -12.05 -6.41
C THR A 156 13.00 -10.96 -5.34
N LEU A 157 12.60 -9.73 -5.69
CA LEU A 157 12.56 -8.59 -4.77
C LEU A 157 11.66 -8.88 -3.57
N GLU A 158 10.48 -9.46 -3.79
CA GLU A 158 9.56 -9.83 -2.72
C GLU A 158 10.22 -10.79 -1.73
N THR A 159 10.81 -11.88 -2.25
CA THR A 159 11.49 -12.87 -1.41
C THR A 159 12.65 -12.26 -0.62
N GLU A 160 13.43 -11.38 -1.23
CA GLU A 160 14.58 -10.71 -0.60
C GLU A 160 14.17 -9.68 0.46
N ARG A 161 13.10 -8.92 0.22
CA ARG A 161 12.72 -7.79 1.08
C ARG A 161 11.81 -8.17 2.24
N ILE A 162 10.85 -9.05 2.00
CA ILE A 162 9.84 -9.39 3.01
C ILE A 162 9.95 -10.84 3.49
N GLY A 163 10.77 -11.65 2.81
CA GLY A 163 10.99 -13.05 3.14
C GLY A 163 9.93 -13.97 2.54
N LYS A 164 10.35 -15.21 2.27
CA LYS A 164 9.46 -16.25 1.73
C LYS A 164 8.29 -16.52 2.69
N GLY A 165 7.07 -16.55 2.16
CA GLY A 165 5.84 -16.83 2.93
C GLY A 165 5.16 -15.60 3.53
N LYS A 166 5.80 -14.42 3.50
CA LYS A 166 5.24 -13.22 4.14
C LYS A 166 4.04 -12.65 3.38
N HIS A 167 4.05 -12.78 2.06
CA HIS A 167 2.94 -12.41 1.17
C HIS A 167 1.66 -13.17 1.56
N GLU A 168 1.76 -14.49 1.72
CA GLU A 168 0.66 -15.38 2.07
C GLU A 168 0.09 -15.05 3.46
N VAL A 169 0.96 -14.76 4.44
CA VAL A 169 0.55 -14.31 5.78
C VAL A 169 -0.30 -13.04 5.71
N PHE A 170 0.04 -12.10 4.83
CA PHE A 170 -0.75 -10.89 4.64
C PHE A 170 -2.08 -11.17 3.91
N HIS A 171 -2.13 -12.10 2.96
CA HIS A 171 -3.39 -12.55 2.38
C HIS A 171 -4.34 -13.18 3.42
N GLU A 172 -3.82 -14.05 4.29
CA GLU A 172 -4.60 -14.62 5.38
C GLU A 172 -5.11 -13.53 6.34
N MET A 173 -4.28 -12.52 6.62
CA MET A 173 -4.68 -11.37 7.41
C MET A 173 -5.82 -10.60 6.73
N ILE A 174 -5.70 -10.28 5.43
CA ILE A 174 -6.75 -9.58 4.66
C ILE A 174 -8.07 -10.35 4.74
N ASN A 175 -8.05 -11.66 4.52
CA ASN A 175 -9.24 -12.50 4.56
C ASN A 175 -9.89 -12.49 5.95
N ARG A 176 -9.09 -12.70 7.01
CA ARG A 176 -9.57 -12.69 8.39
C ARG A 176 -10.20 -11.35 8.76
N LEU A 177 -9.52 -10.24 8.45
CA LEU A 177 -10.01 -8.91 8.81
C LEU A 177 -11.25 -8.51 7.99
N THR A 178 -11.34 -8.94 6.73
CA THR A 178 -12.53 -8.72 5.92
C THR A 178 -13.75 -9.37 6.57
N HIS A 179 -13.62 -10.63 6.99
CA HIS A 179 -14.70 -11.33 7.67
C HIS A 179 -15.12 -10.68 9.00
N ILE A 180 -14.20 -10.03 9.71
CA ILE A 180 -14.49 -9.41 11.01
C ILE A 180 -15.15 -8.03 10.87
N TYR A 181 -14.75 -7.24 9.87
CA TYR A 181 -15.09 -5.81 9.81
C TYR A 181 -16.02 -5.42 8.65
N ILE A 182 -16.15 -6.27 7.63
CA ILE A 182 -16.86 -5.94 6.38
C ILE A 182 -18.08 -6.83 6.14
N GLU A 183 -17.96 -8.12 6.45
CA GLU A 183 -19.03 -9.12 6.33
C GLU A 183 -19.81 -9.25 7.64
#